data_AF-A0A736RE32-F1
#
_entry.id   AF-A0A736RE32-F1
#
_cell.length_a   1.000
_cell.length_b   1.000
_cell.length_c   1.000
_cell.angle_alpha   90.00
_cell.angle_beta   90.00
_cell.angle_gamma   90.00
#
_symmetry.space_group_name_H-M   'P 1'
#
loop_
_entity.id
_entity.type
_entity.pdbx_description
1 polymer ?
#
loop_
_entity_poly.entity_id
_entity_poly.type
_entity_poly.pdbx_seq_one_letter_code
_entity_poly.pdbx_strand_id
1 'polypeptide(L)'
;KTYGGKLVENVTQAAARDVLAGNMPLIEDAGYSIVLTVHDEVITEAPDTDDFNDTALSALLSTNPEWAPDIPLNAGGFEAYHYRKE
;
A
#
# COMPACT_ATOMS: atom_id res chain seq x y z
N LYS A 1 -6.01 30.05 5.65
CA LYS A 1 -7.08 30.29 4.64
C LYS A 1 -7.14 29.08 3.72
N THR A 2 -8.34 28.60 3.41
CA THR A 2 -8.56 27.53 2.42
C THR A 2 -8.60 28.14 1.01
N TYR A 3 -8.02 27.45 0.03
CA TYR A 3 -7.97 27.87 -1.38
C TYR A 3 -8.03 26.63 -2.28
N GLY A 4 -8.29 26.83 -3.57
CA GLY A 4 -8.53 25.73 -4.51
C GLY A 4 -7.43 24.67 -4.53
N GLY A 5 -6.16 25.09 -4.59
CA GLY A 5 -5.02 24.16 -4.57
C GLY A 5 -4.99 23.26 -3.33
N LYS A 6 -5.25 23.83 -2.14
CA LYS A 6 -5.30 23.05 -0.89
C LYS A 6 -6.46 22.05 -0.87
N LEU A 7 -7.61 22.40 -1.47
CA LEU A 7 -8.74 21.48 -1.54
C LEU A 7 -8.44 20.29 -2.45
N VAL A 8 -7.87 20.55 -3.63
CA VAL A 8 -7.50 19.49 -4.58
C VAL A 8 -6.44 18.57 -3.98
N GLU A 9 -5.39 19.14 -3.40
CA GLU A 9 -4.34 18.39 -2.71
C GLU A 9 -4.91 17.46 -1.63
N ASN A 10 -5.76 18.00 -0.74
CA ASN A 10 -6.32 17.23 0.36
C ASN A 10 -7.19 16.07 -0.12
N VAL A 11 -8.03 16.28 -1.15
CA VAL A 11 -8.89 15.22 -1.69
C VAL A 11 -8.06 14.14 -2.38
N THR A 12 -7.04 14.51 -3.15
CA THR A 12 -6.15 13.55 -3.81
C THR A 12 -5.39 12.69 -2.78
N GLN A 13 -4.83 13.31 -1.74
CA GLN A 13 -4.11 12.58 -0.69
C GLN A 13 -5.05 11.69 0.13
N ALA A 14 -6.27 12.16 0.43
CA ALA A 14 -7.27 11.35 1.13
C ALA A 14 -7.66 10.11 0.31
N ALA A 15 -7.96 10.27 -0.98
CA ALA A 15 -8.30 9.16 -1.86
C ALA A 15 -7.14 8.14 -1.97
N ALA A 16 -5.90 8.62 -2.09
CA ALA A 16 -4.72 7.74 -2.10
C ALA A 16 -4.59 6.96 -0.78
N ARG A 17 -4.86 7.61 0.36
CA ARG A 17 -4.81 6.96 1.66
C ARG A 17 -5.94 5.95 1.86
N ASP A 18 -7.14 6.23 1.35
CA ASP A 18 -8.28 5.32 1.43
C ASP A 18 -8.01 4.02 0.66
N VAL A 19 -7.36 4.11 -0.51
CA VAL A 19 -6.90 2.93 -1.27
C VAL A 19 -5.86 2.14 -0.47
N LEU A 20 -4.80 2.80 0.00
CA LEU A 20 -3.72 2.15 0.74
C LEU A 20 -4.24 1.45 2.00
N ALA A 21 -4.97 2.19 2.84
CA ALA A 21 -5.49 1.70 4.11
C ALA A 21 -6.59 0.66 3.93
N GLY A 22 -7.38 0.74 2.86
CA GLY A 22 -8.39 -0.27 2.52
C GLY A 22 -7.78 -1.64 2.23
N ASN A 23 -6.56 -1.68 1.70
CA ASN A 23 -5.86 -2.93 1.39
C ASN A 23 -5.02 -3.47 2.57
N MET A 24 -4.75 -2.68 3.60
CA MET A 24 -3.96 -3.11 4.77
C MET A 24 -4.55 -4.34 5.49
N PRO A 25 -5.87 -4.44 5.75
CA PRO A 25 -6.44 -5.66 6.35
C PRO A 25 -6.21 -6.92 5.51
N LEU A 26 -6.31 -6.82 4.17
CA LEU A 26 -6.05 -7.96 3.27
C LEU A 26 -4.60 -8.44 3.38
N ILE A 27 -3.66 -7.51 3.57
CA ILE A 27 -2.23 -7.79 3.73
C ILE A 27 -1.98 -8.51 5.06
N GLU A 28 -2.54 -7.99 6.15
CA GLU A 28 -2.42 -8.59 7.49
C GLU A 28 -3.08 -9.97 7.57
N ASP A 29 -4.27 -10.13 6.98
CA ASP A 29 -5.00 -11.41 6.92
C ASP A 29 -4.22 -12.47 6.09
N ALA A 30 -3.40 -12.04 5.13
CA ALA A 30 -2.49 -12.90 4.38
C ALA A 30 -1.21 -13.26 5.14
N GLY A 31 -1.01 -12.75 6.37
CA GLY A 31 0.12 -13.06 7.24
C GLY A 31 1.33 -12.13 7.08
N TYR A 32 1.21 -11.05 6.30
CA TYR A 32 2.24 -10.02 6.19
C TYR A 32 2.05 -8.97 7.29
N SER A 33 2.81 -9.06 8.38
CA SER A 33 2.69 -8.12 9.50
C SER A 33 3.21 -6.75 9.10
N ILE A 34 2.34 -5.74 9.00
CA ILE A 34 2.73 -4.37 8.63
C ILE A 34 3.40 -3.70 9.84
N VAL A 35 4.69 -3.41 9.73
CA VAL A 35 5.47 -2.79 10.79
C VAL A 35 5.65 -1.28 10.60
N LEU A 36 5.50 -0.80 9.36
CA LEU A 36 5.67 0.61 9.01
C LEU A 36 4.91 0.94 7.71
N THR A 37 4.46 2.19 7.59
CA THR A 37 3.99 2.75 6.32
C THR A 37 4.72 4.06 6.03
N VAL A 38 5.17 4.27 4.80
CA VAL A 38 5.83 5.52 4.36
C VAL A 38 5.18 5.99 3.06
N HIS A 39 4.40 7.06 3.12
CA HIS A 39 3.60 7.53 1.97
C HIS A 39 2.69 6.43 1.42
N ASP A 40 3.00 5.93 0.23
CA ASP A 40 2.33 4.85 -0.51
C ASP A 40 2.97 3.47 -0.31
N GLU A 41 4.01 3.37 0.52
CA GLU A 41 4.69 2.12 0.84
C GLU A 41 4.12 1.48 2.12
N VAL A 42 3.93 0.16 2.06
CA VAL A 42 3.80 -0.72 3.24
C VAL A 42 5.10 -1.48 3.41
N ILE A 43 5.58 -1.58 4.66
CA ILE A 43 6.73 -2.39 5.02
C ILE A 43 6.23 -3.47 5.97
N THR A 44 6.52 -4.72 5.61
CA THR A 44 6.03 -5.88 6.34
C THR A 44 7.18 -6.73 6.84
N GLU A 45 7.04 -7.29 8.03
CA GLU A 45 7.86 -8.41 8.49
C GLU A 45 7.06 -9.70 8.30
N ALA A 46 7.64 -10.67 7.60
CA ALA A 46 7.02 -11.96 7.28
C ALA A 46 8.06 -13.08 7.41
N PRO A 47 7.62 -14.36 7.53
CA PRO A 47 8.54 -15.49 7.49
C PRO A 47 9.41 -15.50 6.23
N ASP A 48 10.71 -15.77 6.38
CA ASP A 48 11.67 -15.89 5.27
C ASP A 48 11.50 -17.24 4.55
N THR A 49 10.45 -17.33 3.73
CA THR A 49 10.04 -18.51 2.95
C THR A 49 9.44 -18.07 1.63
N ASP A 50 9.49 -18.93 0.60
CA ASP A 50 8.98 -18.62 -0.75
C ASP A 50 7.50 -18.21 -0.80
N ASP A 51 6.71 -18.57 0.21
CA ASP A 51 5.30 -18.21 0.37
C ASP A 51 5.09 -16.69 0.60
N PHE A 52 6.11 -15.98 1.08
CA PHE A 52 6.07 -14.54 1.35
C PHE A 52 7.10 -13.82 0.50
N ASN A 53 6.65 -13.20 -0.59
CA ASN A 53 7.50 -12.43 -1.49
C ASN A 53 6.90 -11.06 -1.85
N ASP A 54 7.71 -10.20 -2.45
CA ASP A 54 7.32 -8.83 -2.83
C ASP A 54 6.20 -8.80 -3.87
N THR A 55 6.17 -9.78 -4.77
CA THR A 55 5.19 -9.85 -5.85
C THR A 55 3.79 -10.13 -5.31
N ALA A 56 3.67 -11.08 -4.38
CA ALA A 56 2.41 -11.37 -3.71
C ALA A 56 1.92 -10.20 -2.83
N LEU A 57 2.82 -9.55 -2.08
CA LEU A 57 2.48 -8.35 -1.32
C LEU A 57 2.02 -7.20 -2.22
N SER A 58 2.71 -6.99 -3.36
CA SER A 58 2.34 -5.97 -4.35
C SER A 58 0.96 -6.23 -4.94
N ALA A 59 0.62 -7.50 -5.20
CA ALA A 59 -0.71 -7.86 -5.69
C ALA A 59 -1.81 -7.55 -4.66
N LEU A 60 -1.57 -7.79 -3.37
CA LEU A 60 -2.50 -7.43 -2.29
C LEU A 60 -2.66 -5.90 -2.19
N LEU A 61 -1.54 -5.17 -2.18
CA LEU A 61 -1.51 -3.70 -2.07
C LEU A 61 -2.21 -3.00 -3.24
N SER A 62 -2.18 -3.60 -4.44
CA SER A 62 -2.79 -3.07 -5.66
C SER A 62 -4.20 -3.63 -5.92
N THR A 63 -4.85 -4.21 -4.91
CA THR A 63 -6.25 -4.63 -5.03
C THR A 63 -7.16 -3.43 -5.25
N ASN A 64 -8.01 -3.48 -6.28
CA ASN A 64 -8.96 -2.41 -6.55
C ASN A 64 -10.08 -2.39 -5.49
N PRO A 65 -10.40 -1.22 -4.91
CA PRO A 65 -11.49 -1.12 -3.96
C PRO A 65 -12.85 -1.23 -4.67
N GLU A 66 -13.88 -1.70 -3.96
CA GLU A 66 -15.23 -1.90 -4.53
C GLU A 66 -15.82 -0.63 -5.17
N TRP A 67 -15.48 0.54 -4.64
CA TRP A 67 -15.97 1.84 -5.14
C TRP A 67 -15.22 2.35 -6.37
N ALA A 68 -14.08 1.76 -6.73
CA ALA A 68 -13.32 2.06 -7.95
C ALA A 68 -12.76 0.77 -8.56
N PRO A 69 -13.59 -0.09 -9.16
CA PRO A 69 -13.17 -1.40 -9.64
C PRO A 69 -12.20 -1.36 -10.83
N ASP A 70 -12.14 -0.25 -11.57
CA ASP A 70 -11.35 -0.10 -12.80
C ASP A 70 -10.20 0.90 -12.64
N ILE A 71 -9.86 1.31 -11.41
CA ILE A 71 -8.71 2.19 -11.20
C ILE A 71 -7.42 1.45 -11.60
N PRO A 72 -6.51 2.06 -12.36
CA PRO A 72 -5.29 1.40 -12.79
C PRO A 72 -4.24 1.42 -11.67
N LEU A 73 -4.41 0.55 -10.66
CA LEU A 73 -3.41 0.38 -9.61
C LEU A 73 -2.27 -0.51 -10.07
N ASN A 74 -1.07 -0.17 -9.60
CA ASN A 74 0.12 -0.97 -9.75
C ASN A 74 0.99 -0.76 -8.51
N ALA A 75 1.66 -1.81 -8.07
CA ALA A 75 2.60 -1.77 -6.96
C ALA A 75 3.89 -2.49 -7.37
N GLY A 76 5.01 -2.00 -6.85
CA GLY A 76 6.30 -2.65 -6.94
C GLY A 76 6.90 -2.79 -5.55
N GLY A 77 7.74 -3.81 -5.37
CA GLY A 77 8.37 -4.08 -4.09
C GLY A 77 9.74 -4.72 -4.27
N PHE A 78 10.35 -4.99 -3.12
CA PHE A 78 11.57 -5.78 -3.02
C PHE A 78 11.64 -6.42 -1.63
N GLU A 79 12.45 -7.45 -1.50
CA GLU A 79 12.77 -8.09 -0.22
C GLU A 79 14.16 -7.65 0.26
N ALA A 80 14.27 -7.34 1.55
CA ALA A 80 15.54 -7.02 2.18
C ALA A 80 15.48 -7.25 3.69
N TYR A 81 16.61 -7.63 4.27
CA TYR A 81 16.76 -7.76 5.73
C TYR A 81 16.79 -6.42 6.48
N HIS A 82 16.95 -5.31 5.76
CA HIS A 82 16.98 -3.98 6.33
C HIS A 82 16.25 -3.01 5.40
N TYR A 83 15.49 -2.09 6.01
CA TYR A 83 14.81 -1.04 5.26
C TYR A 83 15.83 -0.18 4.50
N ARG A 84 15.54 0.04 3.22
CA ARG A 84 16.25 0.99 2.37
C ARG A 84 15.24 1.73 1.51
N LYS A 85 15.57 2.97 1.18
CA LYS A 85 14.94 3.68 0.07
C LYS A 85 15.83 3.51 -1.15
N GLU A 86 15.23 3.23 -2.29
CA GLU A 86 15.86 3.40 -3.60
C GLU A 86 15.52 4.77 -4.19
#